data_AF-A0ABD1H416-F1
#
_entry.id   AF-A0ABD1H416-F1
#
_cell.length_a   1.000
_cell.length_b   1.000
_cell.length_c   1.000
_cell.angle_alpha   90.00
_cell.angle_beta   90.00
_cell.angle_gamma   90.00
#
_symmetry.space_group_name_H-M   'P 1'
#
loop_
_entity.id
_entity.type
_entity.pdbx_description
1 polymer ?
#
loop_
_entity_poly.entity_id
_entity_poly.type
_entity_poly.pdbx_seq_one_letter_code
_entity_poly.pdbx_strand_id
1 'polypeptide(L)'
;MGLEEAMQFVVEKLKEALLAVENFGGEALAWFDGVFPPGTRADTVSHWFRVALPWIIAAVALTVLFYFCRCCCRCCCGGGGRRVRMMKAPGRNCTMPRNDFESNPRRYFRNLRASPGDHLC
;
A
#
# COMPACT_ATOMS: atom_id res chain seq x y z
N MET A 1 -7.37 -34.21 -30.91
CA MET A 1 -8.76 -34.22 -30.40
C MET A 1 -8.79 -33.53 -29.05
N GLY A 2 -8.82 -32.20 -28.99
CA GLY A 2 -8.76 -31.49 -27.69
C GLY A 2 -8.74 -29.97 -27.79
N LEU A 3 -8.22 -29.41 -28.89
CA LEU A 3 -8.31 -27.96 -29.15
C LEU A 3 -9.69 -27.55 -29.69
N GLU A 4 -10.29 -28.36 -30.56
CA GLU A 4 -11.62 -28.09 -31.12
C GLU A 4 -12.73 -28.17 -30.07
N GLU A 5 -12.67 -29.16 -29.16
CA GLU A 5 -13.61 -29.30 -28.05
C GLU A 5 -13.48 -28.14 -27.04
N ALA A 6 -12.26 -27.74 -26.70
CA ALA A 6 -12.01 -26.59 -25.83
C ALA A 6 -12.52 -25.29 -26.44
N MET A 7 -12.35 -25.10 -27.75
CA MET A 7 -12.84 -23.92 -28.47
C MET A 7 -14.37 -23.87 -28.50
N GLN A 8 -15.04 -25.01 -28.72
CA GLN A 8 -16.51 -25.08 -28.63
C GLN A 8 -17.01 -24.73 -27.22
N PHE A 9 -16.35 -25.22 -26.18
CA PHE A 9 -16.70 -24.90 -24.79
C PHE A 9 -16.55 -23.40 -24.48
N VAL A 10 -15.46 -22.76 -24.95
CA VAL A 10 -15.22 -21.33 -24.76
C VAL A 10 -16.27 -20.49 -25.50
N VAL A 11 -16.62 -20.86 -26.74
CA VAL A 11 -17.63 -20.16 -27.53
C VAL A 11 -19.01 -20.24 -26.87
N GLU A 12 -19.40 -21.40 -26.34
CA GLU A 12 -20.66 -21.54 -25.60
C GLU A 12 -20.68 -20.70 -24.32
N LYS A 13 -19.57 -20.67 -23.56
CA LYS A 13 -19.47 -19.79 -22.38
C LYS A 13 -19.49 -18.31 -22.72
N LEU A 14 -18.90 -17.92 -23.84
CA LEU A 14 -18.96 -16.55 -24.35
C LEU A 14 -20.38 -16.15 -24.74
N LYS A 15 -21.14 -17.04 -25.40
CA LYS A 15 -22.55 -16.78 -25.73
C LYS A 15 -23.40 -16.63 -24.47
N GLU A 16 -23.23 -17.50 -23.48
CA GLU A 16 -23.93 -17.39 -22.19
C GLU A 16 -23.60 -16.06 -21.49
N ALA A 17 -22.32 -15.69 -21.45
CA ALA A 17 -21.88 -14.43 -20.84
C ALA A 17 -22.40 -13.20 -21.61
N LEU A 18 -22.43 -13.27 -22.94
CA LEU A 18 -22.90 -12.19 -23.80
C LEU A 18 -24.42 -12.00 -23.63
N LEU A 19 -25.19 -13.09 -23.57
CA LEU A 19 -26.62 -13.04 -23.23
C LEU A 19 -26.86 -12.50 -21.82
N ALA A 20 -26.04 -12.87 -20.84
CA ALA A 20 -26.14 -12.31 -19.49
C ALA A 20 -25.83 -10.81 -19.47
N VAL A 21 -24.83 -10.37 -20.24
CA VAL A 21 -24.47 -8.96 -20.41
C VAL A 21 -25.56 -8.19 -21.16
N GLU A 22 -26.21 -8.77 -22.17
CA GLU A 22 -27.32 -8.13 -22.88
C GLU A 22 -28.56 -7.99 -21.99
N ASN A 23 -28.93 -9.04 -21.25
CA ASN A 23 -30.03 -8.99 -20.29
C ASN A 23 -29.77 -7.98 -19.17
N PHE A 24 -28.57 -8.00 -18.60
CA PHE A 24 -28.16 -7.05 -17.56
C PHE A 24 -28.03 -5.63 -18.12
N GLY A 25 -27.54 -5.49 -19.35
CA GLY A 25 -27.41 -4.21 -20.05
C GLY A 25 -28.77 -3.59 -20.34
N GLY A 26 -29.75 -4.38 -20.78
CA GLY A 26 -31.13 -3.91 -20.97
C GLY A 26 -31.78 -3.44 -19.67
N GLU A 27 -31.60 -4.18 -18.58
CA GLU A 27 -32.10 -3.79 -17.26
C GLU A 27 -31.38 -2.55 -16.70
N ALA A 28 -30.05 -2.49 -16.87
CA ALA A 28 -29.25 -1.34 -16.49
C ALA A 28 -29.62 -0.09 -17.31
N LEU A 29 -29.90 -0.24 -18.61
CA LEU A 29 -30.36 0.85 -19.46
C LEU A 29 -31.77 1.31 -19.09
N ALA A 30 -32.69 0.39 -18.80
CA ALA A 30 -34.03 0.73 -18.34
C ALA A 30 -34.02 1.44 -16.97
N TRP A 31 -33.19 0.97 -16.04
CA TRP A 31 -32.93 1.65 -14.77
C TRP A 31 -32.28 3.02 -15.00
N PHE A 32 -31.29 3.10 -15.88
CA PHE A 32 -30.58 4.34 -16.20
C PHE A 32 -31.51 5.36 -16.87
N ASP A 33 -32.41 4.93 -17.75
CA ASP A 33 -33.44 5.77 -18.36
C ASP A 33 -34.45 6.27 -17.31
N GLY A 34 -34.76 5.46 -16.29
CA GLY A 34 -35.59 5.85 -15.14
C GLY A 34 -34.90 6.86 -14.20
N VAL A 35 -33.58 6.74 -14.02
CA VAL A 35 -32.77 7.68 -13.21
C VAL A 35 -32.41 8.95 -14.00
N PHE A 36 -32.31 8.86 -15.33
CA PHE A 36 -31.90 9.96 -16.22
C PHE A 36 -32.87 10.13 -17.41
N PRO A 37 -33.93 10.95 -17.29
CA PRO A 37 -34.85 11.23 -18.39
C PRO A 37 -34.14 11.86 -19.62
N PRO A 38 -34.50 11.48 -20.85
CA PRO A 38 -33.75 11.78 -22.09
C PRO A 38 -33.64 13.25 -22.50
N GLY A 39 -34.51 14.13 -21.99
CA GLY A 39 -34.59 15.53 -22.43
C GLY A 39 -33.58 16.49 -21.77
N THR A 40 -32.95 16.14 -20.66
CA THR A 40 -32.09 17.05 -19.86
C THR A 40 -30.69 16.50 -19.57
N ARG A 41 -30.29 15.44 -20.29
CA ARG A 41 -29.12 14.60 -19.98
C ARG A 41 -27.81 15.35 -20.00
N ALA A 42 -27.50 16.11 -21.04
CA ALA A 42 -26.15 16.67 -21.20
C ALA A 42 -25.80 17.67 -20.08
N ASP A 43 -26.71 18.59 -19.78
CA ASP A 43 -26.43 19.69 -18.85
C ASP A 43 -26.45 19.22 -17.40
N THR A 44 -27.43 18.39 -17.04
CA THR A 44 -27.56 17.83 -15.69
C THR A 44 -26.41 16.86 -15.41
N VAL A 45 -26.09 15.97 -16.35
CA VAL A 45 -24.99 15.01 -16.17
C VAL A 45 -23.65 15.74 -16.11
N SER A 46 -23.42 16.76 -16.94
CA SER A 46 -22.19 17.56 -16.85
C SER A 46 -22.07 18.29 -15.51
N HIS A 47 -23.18 18.78 -14.96
CA HIS A 47 -23.20 19.44 -13.66
C HIS A 47 -22.88 18.45 -12.53
N TRP A 48 -23.50 17.27 -12.55
CA TRP A 48 -23.25 16.22 -11.56
C TRP A 48 -21.83 15.67 -11.67
N PHE A 49 -21.28 15.51 -12.88
CA PHE A 49 -19.87 15.20 -13.06
C PHE A 49 -18.99 16.32 -12.55
N ARG A 50 -19.25 17.59 -12.83
CA ARG A 50 -18.45 18.70 -12.28
C ARG A 50 -18.45 18.73 -10.75
N VAL A 51 -19.57 18.36 -10.12
CA VAL A 51 -19.67 18.26 -8.66
C VAL A 51 -18.97 17.01 -8.14
N ALA A 52 -19.12 15.85 -8.77
CA ALA A 52 -18.56 14.57 -8.33
C ALA A 52 -17.06 14.43 -8.62
N LEU A 53 -16.59 14.97 -9.75
CA LEU A 53 -15.21 14.90 -10.22
C LEU A 53 -14.18 15.36 -9.16
N PRO A 54 -14.34 16.49 -8.45
CA PRO A 54 -13.39 16.87 -7.41
C PRO A 54 -13.36 15.88 -6.24
N TRP A 55 -14.49 15.27 -5.86
CA TRP A 55 -14.52 14.24 -4.81
C TRP A 55 -13.83 12.96 -5.26
N ILE A 56 -14.05 12.55 -6.51
CA ILE A 56 -13.38 11.39 -7.11
C ILE A 56 -11.87 11.64 -7.18
N ILE A 57 -11.44 12.82 -7.68
CA ILE A 57 -10.04 13.21 -7.74
C ILE A 57 -9.44 13.26 -6.33
N ALA A 58 -10.12 13.83 -5.34
CA ALA A 58 -9.65 13.88 -3.96
C ALA A 58 -9.52 12.48 -3.36
N ALA A 59 -10.47 11.58 -3.58
CA ALA A 59 -10.41 10.19 -3.11
C ALA A 59 -9.24 9.44 -3.75
N VAL A 60 -9.01 9.61 -5.06
CA VAL A 60 -7.87 9.00 -5.76
C VAL A 60 -6.55 9.60 -5.26
N ALA A 61 -6.47 10.92 -5.11
CA ALA A 61 -5.27 11.58 -4.59
C ALA A 61 -4.95 11.14 -3.15
N LEU A 62 -5.96 11.05 -2.27
CA LEU A 62 -5.79 10.58 -0.89
C LEU A 62 -5.40 9.10 -0.83
N THR A 63 -5.98 8.25 -1.66
CA THR A 63 -5.59 6.84 -1.72
C THR A 63 -4.15 6.70 -2.24
N VAL A 64 -3.78 7.36 -3.33
CA VAL A 64 -2.40 7.37 -3.86
C VAL A 64 -1.43 7.92 -2.82
N LEU A 65 -1.77 9.03 -2.15
CA LEU A 65 -0.97 9.59 -1.05
C LEU A 65 -0.83 8.59 0.10
N PHE A 66 -1.89 7.90 0.50
CA PHE A 66 -1.84 6.91 1.57
C PHE A 66 -1.02 5.67 1.18
N TYR A 67 -1.10 5.22 -0.07
CA TYR A 67 -0.27 4.15 -0.61
C TYR A 67 1.20 4.56 -0.68
N PHE A 68 1.51 5.75 -1.22
CA PHE A 68 2.87 6.28 -1.25
C PHE A 68 3.41 6.55 0.15
N CYS A 69 2.62 7.11 1.05
CA CYS A 69 3.02 7.36 2.44
C CYS A 69 3.22 6.04 3.19
N ARG A 70 2.41 4.99 2.96
CA ARG A 70 2.71 3.65 3.49
C ARG A 70 3.97 3.05 2.90
N CYS A 71 4.26 3.25 1.61
CA CYS A 71 5.50 2.76 0.99
C CYS A 71 6.73 3.54 1.49
N CYS A 72 6.69 4.87 1.52
CA CYS A 72 7.75 5.73 2.02
C CYS A 72 7.93 5.61 3.54
N CYS A 73 6.87 5.48 4.33
CA CYS A 73 7.00 5.26 5.78
C CYS A 73 7.39 3.82 6.13
N ARG A 74 7.21 2.84 5.23
CA ARG A 74 7.72 1.47 5.44
C ARG A 74 9.18 1.32 4.97
N CYS A 75 9.63 2.11 4.00
CA CYS A 75 11.01 2.11 3.50
C CYS A 75 11.94 3.16 4.16
N CYS A 76 11.42 4.33 4.55
CA CYS A 76 12.19 5.44 5.13
C CYS A 76 11.89 5.67 6.63
N CYS A 77 10.68 5.33 7.10
CA CYS A 77 10.29 5.44 8.52
C CYS A 77 10.09 4.08 9.20
N GLY A 78 10.54 2.99 8.56
CA GLY A 78 10.69 1.66 9.16
C GLY A 78 11.75 1.60 10.26
N GLY A 79 12.37 2.75 10.60
CA GLY A 79 13.04 2.99 11.88
C GLY A 79 12.06 3.13 13.04
N GLY A 80 11.03 2.26 13.09
CA GLY A 80 10.27 2.04 14.30
C GLY A 80 11.30 1.72 15.38
N GLY A 81 11.45 2.66 16.33
CA GLY A 81 12.57 2.73 17.24
C GLY A 81 12.88 1.37 17.84
N ARG A 82 13.89 0.69 17.28
CA ARG A 82 14.69 -0.23 18.07
C ARG A 82 15.25 0.68 19.16
N ARG A 83 14.56 0.75 20.30
CA ARG A 83 15.16 1.18 21.55
C ARG A 83 16.43 0.35 21.63
N VAL A 84 17.54 0.96 21.25
CA VAL A 84 18.82 0.28 21.21
C VAL A 84 18.98 -0.18 22.64
N ARG A 85 19.02 -1.50 22.86
CA ARG A 85 19.04 -2.04 24.21
C ARG A 85 20.31 -1.52 24.85
N MET A 86 20.16 -0.57 25.76
CA MET A 86 21.27 -0.01 26.49
C MET A 86 21.69 -1.02 27.57
N MET A 87 22.98 -1.07 27.88
CA MET A 87 23.49 -1.88 28.97
C MET A 87 24.66 -1.17 29.66
N LYS A 88 24.90 -1.53 30.92
CA LYS A 88 26.08 -1.04 31.65
C LYS A 88 27.33 -1.65 31.03
N ALA A 89 28.31 -0.80 30.72
CA ALA A 89 29.53 -1.21 30.06
C ALA A 89 30.43 -2.02 31.04
N PRO A 90 30.86 -3.24 30.70
CA PRO A 90 31.70 -4.04 31.59
C PRO A 90 33.05 -3.35 31.86
N GLY A 91 33.38 -3.07 33.12
CA GLY A 91 34.63 -2.41 33.49
C GLY A 91 34.64 -0.89 33.31
N ARG A 92 33.49 -0.26 33.08
CA ARG A 92 33.29 1.19 33.02
C ARG A 92 32.02 1.60 33.76
N ASN A 93 31.93 2.85 34.23
CA ASN A 93 30.71 3.36 34.88
C ASN A 93 29.80 4.16 33.93
N CYS A 94 29.71 3.71 32.68
CA CYS A 94 28.90 4.33 31.64
C CYS A 94 27.89 3.34 31.06
N THR A 95 26.92 3.87 30.30
CA THR A 95 25.92 3.06 29.58
C THR A 95 26.24 3.06 28.10
N MET A 96 26.18 1.89 27.45
CA MET A 96 26.46 1.75 26.01
C MET A 96 25.41 0.90 25.31
N PRO A 97 25.25 1.05 23.97
CA PRO A 97 24.39 0.18 23.19
C PRO A 97 24.91 -1.27 23.19
N ARG A 98 24.04 -2.21 23.55
CA ARG A 98 24.33 -3.65 23.61
C ARG A 98 24.77 -4.21 22.26
N ASN A 99 24.19 -3.71 21.17
CA ASN A 99 24.52 -4.18 19.82
C ASN A 99 26.00 -3.92 19.47
N ASP A 100 26.56 -2.78 19.89
CA ASP A 100 27.95 -2.44 19.58
C ASP A 100 28.91 -3.41 20.28
N PHE A 101 28.60 -3.81 21.51
CA PHE A 101 29.37 -4.83 22.23
C PHE A 101 29.23 -6.22 21.63
N GLU A 102 28.00 -6.65 21.34
CA GLU A 102 27.74 -7.97 20.74
C GLU A 102 28.36 -8.09 19.35
N SER A 103 28.43 -6.98 18.59
CA SER A 103 29.06 -6.95 17.27
C SER A 103 30.57 -7.22 17.30
N ASN A 104 31.28 -6.71 18.32
CA ASN A 104 32.73 -6.90 18.43
C ASN A 104 33.24 -6.76 19.87
N PRO A 105 33.15 -7.82 20.68
CA PRO A 105 33.60 -7.79 22.07
C PRO A 105 35.12 -7.64 22.19
N ARG A 106 35.89 -8.18 21.23
CA ARG A 106 37.36 -8.07 21.22
C ARG A 106 37.82 -6.63 21.12
N ARG A 107 37.18 -5.83 20.27
CA ARG A 107 37.47 -4.39 20.11
C ARG A 107 37.18 -3.63 21.39
N TYR A 108 36.07 -3.92 22.05
CA TYR A 108 35.71 -3.31 23.34
C TYR A 108 36.80 -3.53 24.39
N PHE A 109 37.19 -4.79 24.64
CA PHE A 109 38.22 -5.08 25.66
C PHE A 109 39.61 -4.57 25.28
N ARG A 110 39.95 -4.53 24.00
CA ARG A 110 41.21 -3.91 23.54
C ARG A 110 41.24 -2.41 23.88
N ASN A 111 40.15 -1.70 23.60
CA ASN A 111 40.02 -0.28 23.94
C ASN A 111 40.03 -0.06 25.45
N LEU A 112 39.39 -0.95 26.22
CA LEU A 112 39.39 -0.90 27.68
C LEU A 112 40.81 -0.98 28.26
N ARG A 113 41.69 -1.83 27.69
CA ARG A 113 43.10 -1.94 28.11
C ARG A 113 43.94 -0.74 27.69
N ALA A 114 43.70 -0.21 26.49
CA ALA A 114 44.42 0.97 26.01
C ALA A 114 44.03 2.25 26.77
N SER A 115 42.79 2.31 27.28
CA SER A 115 42.24 3.48 27.94
C SER A 115 41.21 3.05 29.01
N PRO A 116 41.67 2.86 30.26
CA PRO A 116 40.85 2.30 31.34
C PRO A 116 39.86 3.31 31.94
N GLY A 117 39.91 4.58 31.56
CA GLY A 117 38.98 5.59 32.07
C GLY A 117 37.63 5.62 31.34
N ASP A 118 36.66 6.28 31.98
CA ASP A 118 35.28 6.41 31.50
C ASP A 118 35.09 7.50 30.42
N HIS A 119 36.16 8.16 29.98
CA HIS A 119 36.15 9.28 29.01
C HIS A 119 35.90 8.87 27.55
N LEU A 120 35.83 7.56 27.27
CA LEU A 120 35.58 7.00 25.93
C LEU A 120 34.20 6.38 25.81
N CYS A 121 33.33 6.65 26.79
CA CYS A 121 31.90 6.65 26.60
C CYS A 121 31.49 8.11 26.36
#